data_AF-A0A7U7J5V9-F1
#
_entry.id   AF-A0A7U7J5V9-F1
#
_cell.length_a   1.000
_cell.length_b   1.000
_cell.length_c   1.000
_cell.angle_alpha   90.00
_cell.angle_beta   90.00
_cell.angle_gamma   90.00
#
_symmetry.space_group_name_H-M   'P 1'
#
loop_
_entity.id
_entity.type
_entity.pdbx_description
1 polymer ?
#
loop_
_entity_poly.entity_id
_entity_poly.type
_entity_poly.pdbx_seq_one_letter_code
_entity_poly.pdbx_strand_id
1 'polypeptide(L)'
;MTAIRTAPTAAPRKKKKPDWAKIRAGYETGGTLRGLSEKYGVAWQTIQHRKDKEDWSQDFKEVILRKAEEQLAGLSVNDDADKRAAAIAEEAAKKATVLARHRNEWNAVRKLAYEAIQDGKHDFEKAKLAKITSETLQIVQHNERKAWGLNDPAPVATDTAGVDRQQTAMVAINNLLASIVLVKHEQGTTDSDDAR
;
A
#
# COMPACT_ATOMS: atom_id res chain seq x y z
N MET A 1 -22.30 -52.84 -56.66
CA MET A 1 -22.72 -52.66 -55.25
C MET A 1 -21.48 -52.34 -54.43
N THR A 2 -21.23 -51.06 -54.14
CA THR A 2 -20.02 -50.61 -53.45
C THR A 2 -20.35 -50.35 -51.99
N ALA A 3 -19.76 -51.15 -51.09
CA ALA A 3 -20.03 -51.09 -49.65
C ALA A 3 -19.42 -49.83 -49.02
N ILE A 4 -20.27 -49.06 -48.33
CA ILE A 4 -19.87 -47.89 -47.55
C ILE A 4 -19.15 -48.39 -46.29
N ARG A 5 -17.85 -48.11 -46.20
CA ARG A 5 -17.02 -48.42 -45.04
C ARG A 5 -17.29 -47.38 -43.95
N THR A 6 -18.14 -47.72 -42.99
CA THR A 6 -18.43 -46.91 -41.80
C THR A 6 -17.20 -46.82 -40.91
N ALA A 7 -16.75 -45.61 -40.59
CA ALA A 7 -15.65 -45.37 -39.66
C ALA A 7 -16.03 -45.78 -38.22
N PRO A 8 -15.09 -46.30 -37.41
CA PRO A 8 -15.38 -46.70 -36.03
C PRO A 8 -15.67 -45.46 -35.16
N THR A 9 -16.84 -45.47 -34.51
CA THR A 9 -17.28 -44.47 -33.53
C THR A 9 -16.29 -44.43 -32.37
N ALA A 10 -15.57 -43.31 -32.23
CA ALA A 10 -14.62 -43.12 -31.14
C ALA A 10 -15.33 -43.15 -29.78
N ALA A 11 -14.86 -44.01 -28.88
CA ALA A 11 -15.38 -44.14 -27.52
C ALA A 11 -15.32 -42.80 -26.75
N PRO A 12 -16.32 -42.51 -25.88
CA PRO A 12 -16.36 -41.25 -25.15
C PRO A 12 -15.18 -41.16 -24.17
N ARG A 13 -14.28 -40.19 -24.40
CA ARG A 13 -13.19 -39.88 -23.47
C ARG A 13 -13.78 -39.46 -22.12
N LYS A 14 -13.45 -40.17 -21.03
CA LYS A 14 -13.86 -39.80 -19.66
C LYS A 14 -13.38 -38.36 -19.36
N LYS A 15 -14.31 -37.42 -19.23
CA LYS A 15 -13.99 -36.01 -18.94
C LYS A 15 -13.46 -35.89 -17.52
N LYS A 16 -12.16 -35.62 -17.37
CA LYS A 16 -11.54 -35.28 -16.08
C LYS A 16 -12.24 -34.03 -15.53
N LYS A 17 -12.63 -34.03 -14.25
CA LYS A 17 -13.27 -32.86 -13.62
C LYS A 17 -12.32 -31.67 -13.73
N PRO A 18 -12.77 -30.51 -14.24
CA PRO A 18 -11.94 -29.33 -14.33
C PRO A 18 -11.45 -28.87 -12.95
N ASP A 19 -10.19 -28.46 -12.88
CA ASP A 19 -9.59 -27.89 -11.67
C ASP A 19 -9.98 -26.41 -11.56
N TRP A 20 -11.18 -26.16 -11.04
CA TRP A 20 -11.77 -24.82 -10.97
C TRP A 20 -10.97 -23.86 -10.09
N ALA A 21 -10.31 -24.35 -9.03
CA ALA A 21 -9.48 -23.53 -8.15
C ALA A 21 -8.29 -22.93 -8.92
N LYS A 22 -7.62 -23.72 -9.76
CA LYS A 22 -6.50 -23.23 -10.59
C LYS A 22 -6.94 -22.35 -11.74
N ILE A 23 -8.11 -22.61 -12.32
CA ILE A 23 -8.68 -21.76 -13.37
C ILE A 23 -9.07 -20.39 -12.79
N ARG A 24 -9.70 -20.37 -11.61
CA ARG A 24 -10.06 -19.14 -10.90
C ARG A 24 -8.83 -18.32 -10.51
N ALA A 25 -7.86 -18.95 -9.83
CA ALA A 25 -6.62 -18.28 -9.45
C ALA A 25 -5.87 -17.73 -10.68
N GLY A 26 -5.86 -18.48 -11.78
CA GLY A 26 -5.29 -18.02 -13.05
C GLY A 26 -6.05 -16.84 -13.68
N TYR A 27 -7.36 -16.73 -13.46
CA TYR A 27 -8.17 -15.60 -13.91
C TYR A 27 -7.97 -14.37 -13.03
N GLU A 28 -8.01 -14.54 -11.70
CA GLU A 28 -7.83 -13.48 -10.70
C GLU A 28 -6.43 -12.84 -10.80
N THR A 29 -5.42 -13.60 -11.23
CA THR A 29 -4.04 -13.11 -11.48
C THR A 29 -3.83 -12.50 -12.87
N GLY A 30 -4.89 -12.29 -13.66
CA GLY A 30 -4.85 -11.56 -14.93
C GLY A 30 -4.82 -12.42 -16.19
N GLY A 31 -4.99 -13.75 -16.08
CA GLY A 31 -5.10 -14.64 -17.24
C GLY A 31 -6.38 -14.39 -18.05
N THR A 32 -6.29 -14.44 -19.38
CA THR A 32 -7.48 -14.34 -20.24
C THR A 32 -8.26 -15.67 -20.23
N LEU A 33 -9.59 -15.59 -20.32
CA LEU A 33 -10.46 -16.77 -20.36
C LEU A 33 -10.11 -17.73 -21.52
N ARG A 34 -9.63 -17.18 -22.64
CA ARG A 34 -9.20 -17.97 -23.81
C ARG A 34 -7.89 -18.71 -23.52
N GLY A 35 -6.91 -18.06 -22.90
CA GLY A 35 -5.67 -18.71 -22.47
C GLY A 35 -5.92 -19.77 -21.38
N LEU A 36 -6.87 -19.55 -20.47
CA LEU A 36 -7.28 -20.55 -19.48
C LEU A 36 -8.01 -21.74 -20.13
N SER A 37 -8.83 -21.49 -21.14
CA SER A 37 -9.50 -22.53 -21.94
C SER A 37 -8.47 -23.45 -22.61
N GLU A 38 -7.45 -22.88 -23.25
CA GLU A 38 -6.37 -23.63 -23.91
C GLU A 38 -5.51 -24.40 -22.89
N LYS A 39 -5.14 -23.76 -21.77
CA LYS A 39 -4.28 -24.34 -20.74
C LYS A 39 -4.92 -25.49 -19.98
N TYR A 40 -6.21 -25.38 -19.67
CA TYR A 40 -6.93 -26.38 -18.84
C TYR A 40 -7.86 -27.28 -19.64
N GLY A 41 -7.98 -27.08 -20.96
CA GLY A 41 -8.81 -27.90 -21.84
C GLY A 41 -10.31 -27.80 -21.54
N VAL A 42 -10.75 -26.69 -20.94
CA VAL A 42 -12.15 -26.42 -20.58
C VAL A 42 -12.71 -25.43 -21.58
N ALA A 43 -13.92 -25.66 -22.08
CA ALA A 43 -14.53 -24.74 -23.04
C ALA A 43 -14.67 -23.32 -22.45
N TRP A 44 -14.26 -22.32 -23.23
CA TRP A 44 -14.33 -20.90 -22.88
C TRP A 44 -15.70 -20.48 -22.31
N GLN A 45 -16.80 -20.89 -22.97
CA GLN A 45 -18.17 -20.61 -22.54
C GLN A 45 -18.47 -21.17 -21.13
N THR A 46 -17.92 -22.34 -20.80
CA THR A 46 -18.10 -22.95 -19.47
C THR A 46 -17.36 -22.18 -18.39
N ILE A 47 -16.17 -21.66 -18.69
CA ILE A 47 -15.44 -20.78 -17.76
C ILE A 47 -16.19 -19.44 -17.62
N GLN A 48 -16.66 -18.85 -18.72
CA GLN A 48 -17.42 -17.59 -18.73
C GLN A 48 -18.70 -17.68 -17.87
N HIS A 49 -19.57 -18.67 -18.10
CA HIS A 49 -20.79 -18.84 -17.30
C HIS A 49 -20.50 -19.04 -15.81
N ARG A 50 -19.40 -19.70 -15.49
CA ARG A 50 -19.02 -19.95 -14.11
C ARG A 50 -18.42 -18.72 -13.44
N LYS A 51 -17.60 -17.96 -14.15
CA LYS A 51 -17.10 -16.64 -13.77
C LYS A 51 -18.25 -15.71 -13.42
N ASP A 52 -19.29 -15.68 -14.24
CA ASP A 52 -20.47 -14.82 -14.01
C ASP A 52 -21.35 -15.33 -12.86
N LYS A 53 -21.45 -16.65 -12.68
CA LYS A 53 -22.21 -17.26 -11.56
C LYS A 53 -21.53 -17.11 -10.20
N GLU A 54 -20.20 -17.17 -10.17
CA GLU A 54 -19.38 -17.12 -8.95
C GLU A 54 -18.72 -15.75 -8.73
N ASP A 55 -19.09 -14.77 -9.54
CA ASP A 55 -18.62 -13.38 -9.51
C ASP A 55 -17.10 -13.24 -9.41
N TRP A 56 -16.38 -13.93 -10.31
CA TRP A 56 -14.93 -13.82 -10.34
C TRP A 56 -14.53 -12.46 -10.91
N SER A 57 -13.69 -11.75 -10.18
CA SER A 57 -13.14 -10.45 -10.56
C SER A 57 -11.62 -10.53 -10.68
N GLN A 58 -11.06 -9.83 -11.66
CA GLN A 58 -9.61 -9.65 -11.73
C GLN A 58 -9.28 -8.47 -10.82
N ASP A 59 -8.44 -8.68 -9.79
CA ASP A 59 -7.99 -7.58 -8.95
C ASP A 59 -6.95 -6.77 -9.73
N PHE A 60 -7.46 -5.87 -10.57
CA PHE A 60 -6.62 -4.95 -11.32
C PHE A 60 -5.98 -3.90 -10.43
N LYS A 61 -6.19 -3.87 -9.10
CA LYS A 61 -5.57 -2.86 -8.24
C LYS A 61 -4.06 -2.85 -8.40
N GLU A 62 -3.41 -4.01 -8.40
CA GLU A 62 -1.95 -4.06 -8.59
C GLU A 62 -1.51 -3.70 -10.02
N VAL A 63 -2.32 -4.00 -11.03
CA VAL A 63 -2.01 -3.67 -12.44
C VAL A 63 -2.24 -2.19 -12.72
N ILE A 64 -3.27 -1.61 -12.10
CA ILE A 64 -3.60 -0.19 -12.16
C ILE A 64 -2.59 0.61 -11.34
N LEU A 65 -2.22 0.14 -10.14
CA LEU A 65 -1.15 0.75 -9.34
C LEU A 65 0.17 0.69 -10.09
N ARG A 66 0.55 -0.46 -10.68
CA ARG A 66 1.77 -0.58 -11.48
C ARG A 66 1.72 0.26 -12.75
N LYS A 67 0.59 0.33 -13.47
CA LYS A 67 0.47 1.21 -14.64
C LYS A 67 0.44 2.68 -14.25
N ALA A 68 -0.15 3.02 -13.10
CA ALA A 68 -0.11 4.37 -12.55
C ALA A 68 1.31 4.72 -12.10
N GLU A 69 2.04 3.78 -11.50
CA GLU A 69 3.46 3.89 -11.17
C GLU A 69 4.32 3.97 -12.43
N GLU A 70 4.07 3.20 -13.48
CA GLU A 70 4.77 3.26 -14.77
C GLU A 70 4.46 4.56 -15.54
N GLN A 71 3.25 5.10 -15.39
CA GLN A 71 2.88 6.39 -15.97
C GLN A 71 3.38 7.58 -15.14
N LEU A 72 3.47 7.43 -13.82
CA LEU A 72 4.12 8.40 -12.91
C LEU A 72 5.64 8.33 -13.06
N ALA A 73 6.18 7.13 -13.30
CA ALA A 73 7.55 6.83 -13.67
C ALA A 73 7.69 6.80 -15.19
N GLY A 74 7.30 7.88 -15.87
CA GLY A 74 7.79 8.22 -17.22
C GLY A 74 9.32 8.38 -17.29
N LEU A 75 10.04 7.86 -16.31
CA LEU A 75 11.48 7.73 -16.17
C LEU A 75 11.79 6.25 -16.19
N SER A 76 12.42 5.77 -17.27
CA SER A 76 12.92 4.40 -17.27
C SER A 76 14.03 4.26 -16.22
N VAL A 77 14.23 3.05 -15.68
CA VAL A 77 15.38 2.76 -14.80
C VAL A 77 16.73 3.08 -15.47
N ASN A 78 16.74 3.16 -16.81
CA ASN A 78 17.90 3.49 -17.65
C ASN A 78 18.05 4.99 -17.94
N ASP A 79 17.17 5.85 -17.44
CA ASP A 79 17.26 7.30 -17.69
C ASP A 79 18.35 7.94 -16.84
N ASP A 80 18.95 8.99 -17.39
CA ASP A 80 20.01 9.77 -16.74
C ASP A 80 19.58 10.23 -15.33
N ALA A 81 20.49 10.16 -14.35
CA ALA A 81 20.21 10.54 -12.97
C ALA A 81 19.63 11.96 -12.85
N ASP A 82 20.09 12.89 -13.70
CA ASP A 82 19.62 14.27 -13.72
C ASP A 82 18.17 14.40 -14.20
N LYS A 83 17.75 13.59 -15.18
CA LYS A 83 16.35 13.56 -15.64
C LYS A 83 15.43 13.03 -14.52
N ARG A 84 15.89 12.02 -13.79
CA ARG A 84 15.18 11.49 -12.63
C ARG A 84 15.03 12.53 -11.51
N ALA A 85 16.12 13.22 -11.18
CA ALA A 85 16.11 14.27 -10.18
C ALA A 85 15.17 15.43 -10.57
N ALA A 86 15.17 15.84 -11.84
CA ALA A 86 14.31 16.91 -12.34
C ALA A 86 12.82 16.56 -12.22
N ALA A 87 12.41 15.35 -12.63
CA ALA A 87 11.01 14.94 -12.53
C ALA A 87 10.55 14.76 -11.07
N ILE A 88 11.41 14.25 -10.18
CA ILE A 88 11.12 14.20 -8.73
C ILE A 88 10.94 15.62 -8.18
N ALA A 89 11.80 16.56 -8.56
CA ALA A 89 11.71 17.95 -8.13
C ALA A 89 10.43 18.63 -8.65
N GLU A 90 10.04 18.36 -9.89
CA GLU A 90 8.80 18.87 -10.47
C GLU A 90 7.57 18.35 -9.72
N GLU A 91 7.52 17.04 -9.44
CA GLU A 91 6.42 16.43 -8.69
C GLU A 91 6.36 16.96 -7.25
N ALA A 92 7.52 17.13 -6.60
CA ALA A 92 7.61 17.75 -5.29
C ALA A 92 7.09 19.21 -5.31
N ALA A 93 7.38 19.98 -6.36
CA ALA A 93 6.89 21.35 -6.52
C ALA A 93 5.36 21.41 -6.71
N LYS A 94 4.78 20.49 -7.47
CA LYS A 94 3.31 20.36 -7.61
C LYS A 94 2.66 20.08 -6.26
N LYS A 95 3.19 19.11 -5.51
CA LYS A 95 2.75 18.77 -4.15
C LYS A 95 2.89 19.93 -3.16
N ALA A 96 3.99 20.67 -3.22
CA ALA A 96 4.22 21.86 -2.40
C ALA A 96 3.18 22.97 -2.67
N THR A 97 2.77 23.12 -3.94
CA THR A 97 1.75 24.09 -4.34
C THR A 97 0.39 23.77 -3.73
N VAL A 98 -0.01 22.48 -3.73
CA VAL A 98 -1.24 22.02 -3.06
C VAL A 98 -1.20 22.34 -1.57
N LEU A 99 -0.10 22.03 -0.88
CA LEU A 99 0.06 22.32 0.54
C LEU A 99 0.02 23.83 0.85
N ALA A 100 0.64 24.65 0.01
CA ALA A 100 0.61 26.09 0.15
C ALA A 100 -0.81 26.64 0.02
N ARG A 101 -1.57 26.15 -0.97
CA ARG A 101 -2.99 26.53 -1.14
C ARG A 101 -3.82 26.12 0.07
N HIS A 102 -3.68 24.89 0.55
CA HIS A 102 -4.42 24.39 1.72
C HIS A 102 -4.20 25.28 2.95
N ARG A 103 -2.97 25.73 3.19
CA ARG A 103 -2.65 26.66 4.28
C ARG A 103 -3.36 28.00 4.12
N ASN A 104 -3.41 28.53 2.90
CA ASN A 104 -4.02 29.82 2.61
C ASN A 104 -5.55 29.79 2.71
N GLU A 105 -6.19 28.68 2.32
CA GLU A 105 -7.66 28.52 2.37
C GLU A 105 -8.23 28.71 3.79
N TRP A 106 -7.47 28.33 4.82
CA TRP A 106 -7.86 28.50 6.23
C TRP A 106 -7.95 29.96 6.68
N ASN A 107 -7.33 30.91 5.95
CA ASN A 107 -7.46 32.32 6.26
C ASN A 107 -8.92 32.81 6.14
N ALA A 108 -9.68 32.27 5.19
CA ALA A 108 -11.10 32.61 5.02
C ALA A 108 -11.94 32.14 6.22
N VAL A 109 -11.73 30.91 6.69
CA VAL A 109 -12.41 30.37 7.89
C VAL A 109 -12.05 31.18 9.12
N ARG A 110 -10.77 31.50 9.30
CA ARG A 110 -10.28 32.30 10.43
C ARG A 110 -10.94 33.68 10.43
N LYS A 111 -11.03 34.33 9.28
CA LYS A 111 -11.70 35.63 9.13
C LYS A 111 -13.18 35.53 9.56
N LEU A 112 -13.93 34.56 9.04
CA LEU A 112 -15.34 34.36 9.42
C LEU A 112 -15.51 34.10 10.91
N ALA A 113 -14.65 33.27 11.49
CA ALA A 113 -14.70 32.95 12.92
C ALA A 113 -14.42 34.17 13.79
N TYR A 114 -13.45 35.01 13.44
CA TYR A 114 -13.13 36.23 14.17
C TYR A 114 -14.24 37.27 14.04
N GLU A 115 -14.76 37.49 12.84
CA GLU A 115 -15.89 38.40 12.63
C GLU A 115 -17.15 37.97 13.39
N ALA A 116 -17.37 36.66 13.59
CA ALA A 116 -18.52 36.15 14.34
C ALA A 116 -18.47 36.47 15.85
N ILE A 117 -17.28 36.72 16.39
CA ILE A 117 -17.06 37.02 17.83
C ILE A 117 -16.67 38.48 18.08
N GLN A 118 -16.57 39.30 17.03
CA GLN A 118 -16.12 40.68 17.11
C GLN A 118 -17.23 41.61 17.66
N ASP A 119 -16.82 42.62 18.43
CA ASP A 119 -17.63 43.75 18.90
C ASP A 119 -18.98 43.41 19.56
N GLY A 120 -18.95 42.59 20.62
CA GLY A 120 -20.05 42.49 21.61
C GLY A 120 -21.37 41.91 21.09
N LYS A 121 -21.45 41.58 19.81
CA LYS A 121 -22.56 40.90 19.16
C LYS A 121 -22.03 39.58 18.62
N HIS A 122 -22.13 38.54 19.43
CA HIS A 122 -21.86 37.18 18.98
C HIS A 122 -22.85 36.81 17.87
N ASP A 123 -22.39 36.85 16.61
CA ASP A 123 -23.19 36.52 15.45
C ASP A 123 -23.17 35.00 15.23
N PHE A 124 -24.20 34.34 15.76
CA PHE A 124 -24.34 32.89 15.69
C PHE A 124 -24.49 32.37 14.25
N GLU A 125 -25.13 33.12 13.35
CA GLU A 125 -25.26 32.71 11.96
C GLU A 125 -23.90 32.74 11.25
N LYS A 126 -23.10 33.77 11.51
CA LYS A 126 -21.73 33.84 10.99
C LYS A 126 -20.82 32.75 11.58
N ALA A 127 -21.00 32.40 12.86
CA ALA A 127 -20.26 31.29 13.48
C ALA A 127 -20.62 29.94 12.83
N LYS A 128 -21.89 29.69 12.52
CA LYS A 128 -22.32 28.51 11.77
C LYS A 128 -21.72 28.48 10.37
N LEU A 129 -21.72 29.62 9.68
CA LEU A 129 -21.10 29.74 8.36
C LEU A 129 -19.61 29.37 8.43
N ALA A 130 -18.87 29.94 9.39
CA ALA A 130 -17.45 29.61 9.60
C ALA A 130 -17.23 28.10 9.80
N LYS A 131 -18.08 27.46 10.63
CA LYS A 131 -18.03 26.01 10.86
C LYS A 131 -18.27 25.21 9.58
N ILE A 132 -19.38 25.46 8.87
CA ILE A 132 -19.75 24.72 7.65
C ILE A 132 -18.65 24.88 6.58
N THR A 133 -18.13 26.09 6.41
CA THR A 133 -16.99 26.35 5.50
C THR A 133 -15.75 25.56 5.92
N SER A 134 -15.43 25.50 7.22
CA SER A 134 -14.28 24.73 7.71
C SER A 134 -14.42 23.23 7.45
N GLU A 135 -15.60 22.65 7.68
CA GLU A 135 -15.87 21.22 7.42
C GLU A 135 -15.82 20.91 5.92
N THR A 136 -16.36 21.81 5.09
CA THR A 136 -16.32 21.68 3.63
C THR A 136 -14.87 21.70 3.12
N LEU A 137 -14.05 22.64 3.60
CA LEU A 137 -12.63 22.70 3.25
C LEU A 137 -11.87 21.46 3.74
N GLN A 138 -12.14 20.97 4.96
CA GLN A 138 -11.54 19.72 5.43
C GLN A 138 -11.85 18.54 4.50
N ILE A 139 -13.09 18.40 4.02
CA ILE A 139 -13.47 17.34 3.09
C ILE A 139 -12.73 17.46 1.75
N VAL A 140 -12.68 18.68 1.19
CA VAL A 140 -11.96 18.94 -0.07
C VAL A 140 -10.48 18.63 0.08
N GLN A 141 -9.84 19.19 1.12
CA GLN A 141 -8.42 18.99 1.38
C GLN A 141 -8.10 17.53 1.67
N HIS A 142 -8.93 16.81 2.44
CA HIS A 142 -8.74 15.39 2.72
C HIS A 142 -8.77 14.54 1.45
N ASN A 143 -9.77 14.74 0.60
CA ASN A 143 -9.90 13.99 -0.65
C ASN A 143 -8.80 14.35 -1.65
N GLU A 144 -8.39 15.61 -1.68
CA GLU A 144 -7.28 16.04 -2.52
C GLU A 144 -5.95 15.48 -2.03
N ARG A 145 -5.67 15.51 -0.73
CA ARG A 145 -4.46 14.90 -0.16
C ARG A 145 -4.39 13.40 -0.45
N LYS A 146 -5.53 12.70 -0.47
CA LYS A 146 -5.62 11.31 -0.92
C LYS A 146 -5.29 11.17 -2.40
N ALA A 147 -5.85 12.02 -3.26
CA ALA A 147 -5.60 11.99 -4.70
C ALA A 147 -4.13 12.26 -5.06
N TRP A 148 -3.43 13.07 -4.28
CA TRP A 148 -2.03 13.45 -4.48
C TRP A 148 -1.01 12.60 -3.68
N GLY A 149 -1.46 11.57 -2.95
CA GLY A 149 -0.57 10.74 -2.12
C GLY A 149 0.14 11.51 -1.01
N LEU A 150 -0.44 12.60 -0.51
CA LEU A 150 0.12 13.42 0.58
C LEU A 150 -0.17 12.85 1.98
N ASN A 151 -0.94 11.78 2.05
CA ASN A 151 -1.25 11.04 3.27
C ASN A 151 -0.48 9.72 3.37
N ASP A 152 0.29 9.37 2.33
CA ASP A 152 1.11 8.18 2.36
C ASP A 152 2.26 8.40 3.34
N PRO A 153 2.52 7.46 4.27
CA PRO A 153 3.70 7.56 5.10
C PRO A 153 4.89 7.64 4.14
N ALA A 154 5.74 8.67 4.32
CA ALA A 154 6.98 8.74 3.57
C ALA A 154 7.65 7.37 3.66
N PRO A 155 8.17 6.81 2.55
CA PRO A 155 8.86 5.54 2.60
C PRO A 155 9.92 5.69 3.68
N VAL A 156 9.74 4.95 4.77
CA VAL A 156 10.68 4.93 5.88
C VAL A 156 11.97 4.53 5.21
N ALA A 157 12.92 5.46 5.12
CA ALA A 157 14.27 5.11 4.73
C ALA A 157 14.68 4.06 5.74
N THR A 158 14.68 2.80 5.33
CA THR A 158 15.22 1.71 6.10
C THR A 158 16.72 1.91 6.09
N ASP A 159 17.17 2.90 6.85
CA ASP A 159 18.56 3.10 7.23
C ASP A 159 18.94 1.87 8.06
N THR A 160 19.31 0.82 7.33
CA THR A 160 19.70 -0.47 7.91
C THR A 160 20.94 -0.26 8.79
N ALA A 161 21.68 0.84 8.55
CA ALA A 161 22.80 1.32 9.35
C ALA A 161 22.44 1.82 10.77
N GLY A 162 21.18 2.16 11.05
CA GLY A 162 20.74 2.61 12.39
C GLY A 162 20.36 1.45 13.32
N VAL A 163 19.76 0.40 12.76
CA VAL A 163 19.32 -0.80 13.49
C VAL A 163 20.54 -1.58 14.01
N ASP A 164 21.59 -1.70 13.21
CA ASP A 164 22.83 -2.38 13.62
C ASP A 164 23.53 -1.71 14.81
N ARG A 165 23.49 -0.38 14.93
CA ARG A 165 24.11 0.32 16.07
C ARG A 165 23.36 0.09 17.37
N GLN A 166 22.02 0.09 17.35
CA GLN A 166 21.23 -0.18 18.55
C GLN A 166 21.35 -1.64 18.99
N GLN A 167 21.42 -2.58 18.04
CA GLN A 167 21.57 -3.99 18.35
C GLN A 167 22.98 -4.30 18.89
N THR A 168 24.02 -3.65 18.37
CA THR A 168 25.39 -3.74 18.89
C THR A 168 25.50 -3.14 20.30
N ALA A 169 24.84 -2.01 20.58
CA ALA A 169 24.83 -1.39 21.91
C ALA A 169 24.11 -2.27 22.95
N MET A 170 23.00 -2.91 22.58
CA MET A 170 22.27 -3.82 23.48
C MET A 170 23.10 -5.06 23.84
N VAL A 171 23.83 -5.64 22.89
CA VAL A 171 24.72 -6.80 23.14
C VAL A 171 25.91 -6.40 24.02
N ALA A 172 26.49 -5.21 23.81
CA ALA A 172 27.57 -4.70 24.64
C ALA A 172 27.13 -4.48 26.10
N ILE A 173 25.93 -3.91 26.31
CA ILE A 173 25.38 -3.70 27.66
C ILE A 173 25.12 -5.04 28.36
N ASN A 174 24.53 -6.02 27.66
CA ASN A 174 24.26 -7.34 28.25
C ASN A 174 25.54 -8.09 28.62
N ASN A 175 26.60 -7.99 27.81
CA ASN A 175 27.89 -8.59 28.13
C ASN A 175 28.58 -7.89 29.31
N LEU A 176 28.47 -6.56 29.40
CA LEU A 176 29.00 -5.80 30.53
C LEU A 176 28.29 -6.17 31.85
N LEU A 177 26.95 -6.29 31.81
CA LEU A 177 26.15 -6.72 32.95
C LEU A 177 26.48 -8.16 33.39
N ALA A 178 26.69 -9.07 32.44
CA ALA A 178 27.11 -10.44 32.74
C ALA A 178 28.47 -10.49 33.45
N SER A 179 29.43 -9.66 33.03
CA SER A 179 30.74 -9.56 33.69
C SER A 179 30.66 -8.99 35.11
N ILE A 180 29.79 -8.00 35.35
CA ILE A 180 29.58 -7.40 36.69
C ILE A 180 28.91 -8.40 37.64
N VAL A 181 27.96 -9.20 37.14
CA VAL A 181 27.28 -10.23 37.94
C VAL A 181 28.25 -11.36 38.31
N LEU A 182 29.19 -11.72 37.43
CA LEU A 182 30.26 -12.69 37.75
C LEU A 182 31.25 -12.16 38.80
N VAL A 183 31.69 -10.90 38.69
CA VAL A 183 32.64 -10.29 39.66
C VAL A 183 32.02 -10.14 41.05
N LYS A 184 30.71 -9.85 41.14
CA LYS A 184 30.01 -9.77 42.44
C LYS A 184 29.85 -11.13 43.13
N HIS A 185 29.90 -12.24 42.39
CA HIS A 185 29.81 -13.57 42.99
C HIS A 185 31.16 -14.10 43.51
N GLU A 186 32.28 -13.54 43.03
CA GLU A 186 33.63 -13.87 43.53
C GLU A 186 34.03 -13.03 44.76
N GLN A 187 33.54 -11.78 44.88
CA GLN A 187 33.82 -10.93 46.05
C GLN A 187 32.91 -11.22 47.27
N GLY A 188 31.87 -12.03 47.10
CA GLY A 188 30.96 -12.42 48.18
C GLY A 188 31.38 -13.65 49.00
N THR A 189 32.50 -14.31 48.67
CA THR A 189 32.92 -15.56 49.31
C THR A 189 34.18 -15.45 50.17
N THR A 190 34.82 -14.27 50.25
CA THR A 190 36.12 -14.10 50.93
C THR A 190 36.05 -13.35 52.27
N ASP A 191 34.87 -12.93 52.74
CA ASP A 191 34.72 -12.07 53.92
C ASP A 191 34.00 -12.73 55.11
N SER A 192 34.07 -14.06 55.26
CA SER A 192 33.46 -14.76 56.42
C SER A 192 34.36 -15.73 57.19
N ASP A 193 35.68 -15.58 57.19
CA ASP A 193 36.60 -16.51 57.87
C ASP A 193 37.63 -15.85 58.81
N ASP A 194 37.31 -14.70 59.42
CA ASP A 194 38.16 -14.09 60.47
C ASP A 194 37.36 -13.53 61.66
N ALA A 195 36.56 -14.40 62.29
CA ALA A 195 36.02 -14.15 63.62
C ALA A 195 35.87 -15.46 64.41
N ARG A 196 37.00 -16.00 64.87
CA ARG A 196 37.09 -16.81 66.09
C ARG A 196 38.51 -16.94 66.62
#